data_AF-A0A9C7SAV6-F1
#
_entry.id   AF-A0A9C7SAV6-F1
#
_cell.length_a   1.000
_cell.length_b   1.000
_cell.length_c   1.000
_cell.angle_alpha   90.00
_cell.angle_beta   90.00
_cell.angle_gamma   90.00
#
_symmetry.space_group_name_H-M   'P 1'
#
loop_
_entity.id
_entity.type
_entity.pdbx_description
1 polymer ?
#
loop_
_entity_poly.entity_id
_entity_poly.type
_entity_poly.pdbx_seq_one_letter_code
_entity_poly.pdbx_strand_id
1 'polypeptide(L)'
;IADKVGGAKVTQIVSIVMIICALGVAYFMAAAYRSPTPEQYFWPFFALFIIVFAATGVGNGSTFRTTAMVFNAEQAGPVLGWTSAVAAYGAFIIPKVFGEQIEATTPEYALYGFAIFYAICLVLNWWFSLRPNAYVKNP
;
A
#
# COMPACT_ATOMS: atom_id res chain seq x y z
N ILE A 1 -11.62 13.15 3.07
CA ILE A 1 -12.30 12.06 2.33
C ILE A 1 -12.70 10.95 3.28
N ALA A 2 -11.75 10.39 4.03
CA ALA A 2 -12.04 9.38 5.06
C ALA A 2 -13.09 9.85 6.09
N ASP A 3 -13.12 11.14 6.45
CA ASP A 3 -14.14 11.68 7.38
C ASP A 3 -15.57 11.69 6.86
N LYS A 4 -15.77 11.63 5.54
CA LYS A 4 -17.09 11.65 4.90
C LYS A 4 -17.52 10.27 4.40
N VAL A 5 -16.58 9.48 3.88
CA VAL A 5 -16.84 8.21 3.19
C VAL A 5 -16.60 7.01 4.09
N GLY A 6 -15.78 7.21 5.13
CA GLY A 6 -15.43 6.18 6.07
C GLY A 6 -14.00 5.67 5.92
N GLY A 7 -13.37 5.35 7.06
CA GLY A 7 -11.93 5.04 7.12
C GLY A 7 -11.62 3.74 6.40
N ALA A 8 -12.32 2.68 6.79
CA ALA A 8 -12.12 1.34 6.26
C ALA A 8 -12.47 1.23 4.77
N LYS A 9 -13.52 1.92 4.30
CA LYS A 9 -13.87 1.93 2.87
C LYS A 9 -12.80 2.63 2.02
N VAL A 10 -12.27 3.76 2.49
CA VAL A 10 -11.18 4.45 1.79
C VAL A 10 -9.93 3.57 1.76
N THR A 11 -9.57 2.93 2.88
CA THR A 11 -8.46 1.97 2.93
C THR A 11 -8.65 0.85 1.92
N GLN A 12 -9.87 0.29 1.81
CA GLN A 12 -10.17 -0.78 0.87
C GLN A 12 -9.92 -0.38 -0.59
N ILE A 13 -10.47 0.77 -1.01
CA ILE A 13 -10.33 1.26 -2.39
C ILE A 13 -8.87 1.54 -2.69
N VAL A 14 -8.18 2.21 -1.77
CA VAL A 14 -6.77 2.57 -1.92
C VAL A 14 -5.89 1.32 -2.04
N SER A 15 -6.12 0.30 -1.22
CA SER A 15 -5.37 -0.96 -1.32
C SER A 15 -5.56 -1.65 -2.69
N ILE A 16 -6.77 -1.63 -3.26
CA ILE A 16 -7.01 -2.15 -4.63
C ILE A 16 -6.21 -1.36 -5.66
N VAL A 17 -6.25 -0.02 -5.59
CA VAL A 17 -5.48 0.86 -6.48
C VAL A 17 -3.98 0.56 -6.37
N MET A 18 -3.45 0.43 -5.15
CA MET A 18 -2.04 0.12 -4.91
C MET A 18 -1.64 -1.25 -5.48
N ILE A 19 -2.48 -2.28 -5.39
CA ILE A 19 -2.23 -3.60 -5.99
C ILE A 19 -2.14 -3.48 -7.51
N ILE A 20 -3.14 -2.86 -8.15
CA ILE A 20 -3.20 -2.73 -9.60
C ILE A 20 -2.00 -1.94 -10.10
N CYS A 21 -1.66 -0.82 -9.45
CA CYS A 21 -0.53 -0.01 -9.86
C CYS A 21 0.80 -0.70 -9.59
N ALA A 22 0.99 -1.41 -8.47
CA ALA A 22 2.21 -2.18 -8.22
C ALA A 22 2.45 -3.25 -9.29
N LEU A 23 1.40 -3.98 -9.69
CA LEU A 23 1.47 -4.95 -10.79
C LEU A 23 1.77 -4.27 -12.13
N GLY A 24 1.19 -3.10 -12.39
CA GLY A 24 1.48 -2.31 -13.58
C GLY A 24 2.92 -1.81 -13.63
N VAL A 25 3.45 -1.29 -12.52
CA VAL A 25 4.87 -0.90 -12.39
C VAL A 25 5.75 -2.13 -12.64
N ALA A 26 5.39 -3.30 -12.09
CA ALA A 26 6.15 -4.53 -12.29
C ALA A 26 6.20 -4.92 -13.78
N TYR A 27 5.07 -4.84 -14.47
CA TYR A 27 4.98 -5.10 -15.90
C TYR A 27 5.89 -4.16 -16.71
N PHE A 28 5.80 -2.84 -16.48
CA PHE A 28 6.59 -1.87 -17.24
C PHE A 28 8.09 -1.95 -16.93
N MET A 29 8.47 -2.25 -15.69
CA MET A 29 9.87 -2.52 -15.34
C MET A 29 10.39 -3.75 -16.07
N ALA A 30 9.65 -4.86 -16.02
CA ALA A 30 10.08 -6.10 -16.66
C ALA A 30 10.13 -5.96 -18.20
N ALA A 31 9.25 -5.15 -18.79
CA ALA A 31 9.27 -4.82 -20.21
C ALA A 31 10.48 -3.95 -20.58
N ALA A 32 10.81 -2.95 -19.76
CA ALA A 32 11.98 -2.10 -19.97
C ALA A 32 13.29 -2.90 -19.93
N TYR A 33 13.46 -3.79 -18.96
CA TYR A 33 14.67 -4.62 -18.83
C TYR A 33 14.92 -5.56 -20.02
N ARG A 34 13.86 -5.97 -20.72
CA ARG A 34 13.94 -6.87 -21.89
C ARG A 34 13.96 -6.14 -23.23
N SER A 35 13.91 -4.80 -23.22
CA SER A 35 13.75 -3.99 -24.42
C SER A 35 15.06 -3.36 -24.89
N PRO A 36 15.33 -3.31 -26.20
CA PRO A 36 16.43 -2.51 -26.76
C PRO A 36 16.18 -0.99 -26.65
N THR A 37 14.92 -0.57 -26.43
CA THR A 37 14.51 0.82 -26.23
C THR A 37 13.71 0.94 -24.91
N PRO A 38 14.36 0.97 -23.73
CA PRO A 38 13.69 0.98 -22.43
C PRO A 38 12.95 2.31 -22.14
N GLU A 39 13.37 3.41 -22.73
CA GLU A 39 12.84 4.77 -22.51
C GLU A 39 11.36 4.91 -22.87
N GLN A 40 10.85 4.09 -23.79
CA GLN A 40 9.42 4.09 -24.16
C GLN A 40 8.50 3.71 -22.99
N TYR A 41 9.01 2.97 -22.01
CA TYR A 41 8.24 2.52 -20.84
C TYR A 41 8.30 3.50 -19.67
N PHE A 42 9.13 4.55 -19.74
CA PHE A 42 9.34 5.48 -18.64
C PHE A 42 8.05 6.20 -18.23
N TRP A 43 7.32 6.77 -19.19
CA TRP A 43 6.10 7.55 -18.89
C TRP A 43 4.99 6.74 -18.24
N PRO A 44 4.59 5.55 -18.74
CA PRO A 44 3.60 4.75 -18.05
C PRO A 44 4.09 4.22 -16.69
N PHE A 45 5.37 3.85 -16.57
CA PHE A 45 5.98 3.52 -15.27
C PHE A 45 5.85 4.68 -14.28
N PHE A 46 6.26 5.88 -14.69
CA PHE A 46 6.27 7.08 -13.85
C PHE A 46 4.87 7.47 -13.40
N ALA A 47 3.90 7.45 -14.32
CA ALA A 47 2.50 7.75 -14.00
C ALA A 47 1.95 6.79 -12.93
N LEU A 48 2.19 5.49 -13.06
CA LEU A 48 1.76 4.50 -12.07
C LEU A 48 2.48 4.68 -10.73
N PHE A 49 3.77 5.02 -10.75
CA PHE A 49 4.55 5.26 -9.54
C PHE A 49 4.00 6.47 -8.75
N ILE A 50 3.64 7.56 -9.45
CA ILE A 50 2.98 8.72 -8.83
C ILE A 50 1.62 8.33 -8.23
N ILE A 51 0.84 7.50 -8.92
CA ILE A 51 -0.44 7.01 -8.39
C ILE A 51 -0.23 6.18 -7.11
N VAL A 52 0.74 5.27 -7.08
CA VAL A 52 1.07 4.49 -5.86
C VAL A 52 1.48 5.41 -4.72
N PHE A 53 2.31 6.42 -4.98
CA PHE A 53 2.77 7.36 -3.96
C PHE A 53 1.61 8.17 -3.37
N ALA A 54 0.75 8.73 -4.22
CA ALA A 54 -0.44 9.46 -3.80
C ALA A 54 -1.42 8.55 -3.04
N ALA A 55 -1.68 7.35 -3.55
CA ALA A 55 -2.53 6.34 -2.93
C ALA A 55 -2.01 5.97 -1.52
N THR A 56 -0.70 5.79 -1.36
CA THR A 56 -0.07 5.49 -0.06
C THR A 56 -0.34 6.60 0.96
N GLY A 57 -0.25 7.87 0.56
CA GLY A 57 -0.58 9.01 1.42
C GLY A 57 -2.04 8.99 1.90
N VAL A 58 -2.99 8.71 0.98
CA VAL A 58 -4.42 8.57 1.31
C VAL A 58 -4.66 7.36 2.22
N GLY A 59 -3.98 6.25 1.95
CA GLY A 59 -4.04 5.01 2.73
C GLY A 59 -3.64 5.25 4.18
N ASN A 60 -2.49 5.88 4.42
CA ASN A 60 -2.00 6.21 5.76
C ASN A 60 -3.02 7.06 6.54
N GLY A 61 -3.56 8.12 5.92
CA GLY A 61 -4.57 8.96 6.56
C GLY A 61 -5.85 8.19 6.91
N SER A 62 -6.31 7.31 6.03
CA SER A 62 -7.50 6.48 6.27
C SER A 62 -7.30 5.46 7.40
N THR A 63 -6.11 4.85 7.48
CA THR A 63 -5.76 3.89 8.54
C THR A 63 -5.64 4.57 9.90
N PHE A 64 -4.97 5.73 9.97
CA PHE A 64 -4.85 6.50 11.22
C PHE A 64 -6.21 6.93 11.75
N ARG A 65 -7.11 7.38 10.87
CA ARG A 65 -8.48 7.70 11.23
C ARG A 65 -9.21 6.46 11.77
N THR A 66 -9.07 5.30 11.09
CA THR A 66 -9.66 4.04 11.54
C THR A 66 -9.20 3.69 12.96
N THR A 67 -7.88 3.72 13.23
CA THR A 67 -7.32 3.48 14.56
C THR A 67 -7.90 4.43 15.61
N ALA A 68 -7.98 5.74 15.33
CA ALA A 68 -8.51 6.72 16.26
C ALA A 68 -10.01 6.53 16.59
N MET A 69 -10.77 5.84 15.74
CA MET A 69 -12.19 5.53 15.99
C MET A 69 -12.39 4.16 16.66
N VAL A 70 -11.46 3.22 16.48
CA VAL A 70 -11.55 1.87 17.09
C VAL A 70 -11.20 1.90 18.57
N PHE A 71 -10.21 2.72 18.95
CA PHE A 71 -9.70 2.78 20.32
C PHE A 71 -10.26 4.00 21.08
N ASN A 72 -10.35 3.90 22.41
CA ASN A 72 -10.70 5.04 23.24
C ASN A 72 -9.56 6.09 23.26
N ALA A 73 -9.85 7.31 23.73
CA ALA A 73 -8.89 8.42 23.69
C ALA A 73 -7.57 8.12 24.42
N GLU A 74 -7.62 7.36 25.52
CA GLU A 74 -6.44 6.98 26.31
C GLU A 74 -5.55 5.98 25.58
N GLN A 75 -6.12 5.07 24.78
CA GLN A 75 -5.39 4.02 24.06
C GLN A 75 -4.99 4.44 22.64
N ALA A 76 -5.74 5.33 22.01
CA ALA A 76 -5.54 5.71 20.61
C ALA A 76 -4.12 6.25 20.36
N GLY A 77 -3.63 7.15 21.24
CA GLY A 77 -2.28 7.71 21.14
C GLY A 77 -1.18 6.64 21.23
N PRO A 78 -1.13 5.84 22.33
CA PRO A 78 -0.17 4.75 22.47
C PRO A 78 -0.21 3.72 21.33
N VAL A 79 -1.40 3.28 20.90
CA VAL A 79 -1.55 2.31 19.80
C VAL A 79 -1.04 2.91 18.49
N LEU A 80 -1.38 4.17 18.20
CA LEU A 80 -0.90 4.86 17.00
C LEU A 80 0.63 5.00 17.01
N GLY A 81 1.23 5.34 18.15
CA GLY A 81 2.67 5.44 18.31
C GLY A 81 3.37 4.10 18.06
N TRP A 82 2.89 3.02 18.68
CA TRP A 82 3.46 1.69 18.52
C TRP A 82 3.32 1.17 17.08
N THR A 83 2.13 1.29 16.49
CA THR A 83 1.90 0.87 15.10
C THR A 83 2.73 1.68 14.10
N SER A 84 2.93 2.98 14.35
CA SER A 84 3.80 3.83 13.53
C SER A 84 5.28 3.44 13.64
N ALA A 85 5.75 3.04 14.83
CA ALA A 85 7.10 2.53 15.01
C ALA A 85 7.34 1.26 14.19
N VAL A 86 6.37 0.34 14.18
CA VAL A 86 6.44 -0.86 13.32
C VAL A 86 6.40 -0.48 11.83
N ALA A 87 5.52 0.44 11.43
CA ALA A 87 5.40 0.88 10.05
C ALA A 87 6.69 1.56 9.53
N ALA A 88 7.44 2.24 10.39
CA ALA A 88 8.69 2.91 10.03
C ALA A 88 9.76 1.94 9.50
N TYR A 89 9.75 0.66 9.91
CA TYR A 89 10.66 -0.35 9.34
C TYR A 89 10.47 -0.52 7.83
N GLY A 90 9.29 -0.20 7.28
CA GLY A 90 9.02 -0.20 5.84
C GLY A 90 9.97 0.71 5.05
N ALA A 91 10.40 1.83 5.63
CA ALA A 91 11.35 2.75 4.98
C ALA A 91 12.76 2.14 4.78
N PHE A 92 13.09 1.10 5.56
CA PHE A 92 14.33 0.34 5.39
C PHE A 92 14.12 -0.90 4.51
N ILE A 93 13.04 -1.65 4.76
CA ILE A 93 12.78 -2.92 4.07
C ILE A 93 12.51 -2.71 2.58
N ILE A 94 11.70 -1.70 2.22
CA ILE A 94 11.31 -1.47 0.82
C ILE A 94 12.53 -1.15 -0.06
N PRO A 95 13.40 -0.16 0.26
CA PRO A 95 14.58 0.11 -0.56
C PRO A 95 15.57 -1.05 -0.61
N LYS A 96 15.72 -1.80 0.50
CA LYS A 96 16.61 -2.96 0.55
C LYS A 96 16.15 -4.06 -0.41
N VAL A 97 14.90 -4.51 -0.30
CA VAL A 97 14.35 -5.58 -1.17
C VAL A 97 14.37 -5.13 -2.62
N PHE A 98 14.02 -3.87 -2.89
CA PHE A 98 14.04 -3.34 -4.24
C PHE A 98 15.46 -3.29 -4.82
N GLY A 99 16.44 -2.85 -4.03
CA GLY A 99 17.86 -2.82 -4.40
C GLY A 99 18.41 -4.21 -4.71
N GLU A 100 18.17 -5.19 -3.84
CA GLU A 100 18.58 -6.59 -4.04
C GLU A 100 18.00 -7.16 -5.35
N GLN A 101 16.75 -6.84 -5.69
CA GLN A 101 16.12 -7.30 -6.93
C GLN A 101 16.61 -6.55 -8.17
N ILE A 102 17.01 -5.28 -8.05
CA ILE A 102 17.69 -4.56 -9.14
C ILE A 102 19.05 -5.20 -9.42
N GLU A 103 19.84 -5.51 -8.38
CA GLU A 103 21.12 -6.21 -8.53
C GLU A 103 20.95 -7.61 -9.15
N ALA A 104 19.88 -8.31 -8.76
CA ALA A 104 19.52 -9.60 -9.34
C ALA A 104 18.91 -9.50 -10.77
N THR A 105 18.73 -8.30 -11.32
CA THR A 105 18.10 -8.08 -12.64
C THR A 105 16.66 -8.60 -12.72
N THR A 106 15.96 -8.65 -11.58
CA THR A 106 14.56 -9.10 -11.47
C THR A 106 13.69 -8.15 -10.62
N PRO A 107 13.72 -6.83 -10.89
CA PRO A 107 13.04 -5.83 -10.06
C PRO A 107 11.52 -6.04 -9.95
N GLU A 108 10.89 -6.71 -10.93
CA GLU A 108 9.47 -7.07 -10.89
C GLU A 108 9.10 -7.96 -9.70
N TYR A 109 10.02 -8.79 -9.21
CA TYR A 109 9.76 -9.68 -8.07
C TYR A 109 9.59 -8.91 -6.76
N ALA A 110 10.31 -7.81 -6.57
CA ALA A 110 10.07 -6.92 -5.43
C ALA A 110 8.64 -6.36 -5.46
N LEU A 111 8.19 -5.94 -6.64
CA LEU A 111 6.85 -5.36 -6.83
C LEU A 111 5.74 -6.39 -6.69
N TYR A 112 5.95 -7.64 -7.10
CA TYR A 112 5.03 -8.74 -6.80
C TYR A 112 4.94 -9.00 -5.30
N GLY A 113 6.08 -8.98 -4.58
CA GLY A 113 6.10 -9.06 -3.12
C GLY A 113 5.27 -7.95 -2.47
N PHE A 114 5.42 -6.70 -2.92
CA PHE A 114 4.63 -5.58 -2.43
C PHE A 114 3.15 -5.70 -2.76
N ALA A 115 2.79 -6.16 -3.97
CA ALA A 115 1.41 -6.41 -4.36
C ALA A 115 0.74 -7.49 -3.49
N ILE A 116 1.47 -8.57 -3.18
CA ILE A 116 0.99 -9.61 -2.25
C ILE A 116 0.76 -9.03 -0.86
N PHE A 117 1.70 -8.23 -0.35
CA PHE A 117 1.53 -7.55 0.93
C PHE A 117 0.28 -6.65 0.94
N TYR A 118 0.07 -5.85 -0.10
CA TYR A 118 -1.14 -5.02 -0.23
C TYR A 118 -2.43 -5.85 -0.33
N ALA A 119 -2.39 -7.02 -0.99
CA ALA A 119 -3.52 -7.94 -1.03
C ALA A 119 -3.84 -8.54 0.34
N ILE A 120 -2.82 -8.87 1.14
CA ILE A 120 -3.00 -9.31 2.53
C ILE A 120 -3.65 -8.18 3.35
N CYS A 121 -3.15 -6.94 3.23
CA CYS A 121 -3.76 -5.78 3.89
C CYS A 121 -5.22 -5.57 3.47
N LEU A 122 -5.53 -5.73 2.19
CA LEU A 122 -6.88 -5.63 1.64
C LEU A 122 -7.83 -6.67 2.28
N VAL A 123 -7.37 -7.92 2.40
CA VAL A 123 -8.15 -8.99 3.03
C VAL A 123 -8.34 -8.73 4.52
N LEU A 124 -7.29 -8.28 5.23
CA LEU A 124 -7.37 -7.96 6.65
C LEU A 124 -8.33 -6.80 6.91
N ASN A 125 -8.22 -5.71 6.15
CA ASN A 125 -9.13 -4.57 6.29
C ASN A 125 -10.58 -4.98 6.04
N TRP A 126 -10.82 -5.80 5.00
CA TRP A 126 -12.15 -6.34 4.75
C TRP A 126 -12.65 -7.20 5.92
N TRP A 127 -11.83 -8.13 6.41
CA TRP A 127 -12.21 -9.08 7.45
C TRP A 127 -12.58 -8.41 8.77
N PHE A 128 -11.79 -7.42 9.19
CA PHE A 128 -11.95 -6.75 10.49
C PHE A 128 -12.90 -5.56 10.46
N SER A 129 -13.06 -4.88 9.33
CA SER A 129 -13.78 -3.60 9.26
C SER A 129 -15.02 -3.59 8.35
N LEU A 130 -15.07 -4.42 7.29
CA LEU A 130 -16.12 -4.34 6.25
C LEU A 130 -16.97 -5.61 6.09
N ARG A 131 -16.59 -6.73 6.71
CA ARG A 131 -17.38 -7.98 6.71
C ARG A 131 -18.76 -7.74 7.36
N PRO A 132 -19.85 -8.40 6.89
CA PRO A 132 -21.19 -8.22 7.46
C PRO A 132 -21.32 -8.44 8.98
N ASN A 133 -20.40 -9.22 9.58
CA ASN A 133 -20.28 -9.47 11.03
C ASN A 133 -18.98 -8.90 11.62
N ALA A 134 -18.42 -7.84 11.04
CA ALA A 134 -17.17 -7.24 11.49
C ALA A 134 -17.27 -6.75 12.94
N TYR A 135 -16.23 -7.04 13.73
CA TYR A 135 -16.14 -6.74 15.16
C TYR A 135 -16.09 -5.23 15.42
N VAL A 136 -15.59 -4.46 14.46
CA VAL A 136 -15.53 -3.00 14.51
C VAL A 136 -16.34 -2.42 13.35
N LYS A 137 -17.53 -1.92 13.65
CA LYS A 137 -18.38 -1.23 12.66
C LYS A 137 -17.85 0.19 12.45
N ASN A 138 -16.85 0.31 11.60
CA ASN A 138 -16.30 1.59 11.21
C ASN A 138 -16.40 1.73 9.69
N PRO A 139 -17.57 2.17 9.16
CA PRO A 139 -17.71 2.39 7.73
C PRO A 139 -16.64 3.35 7.23
#